data_AF-A0A0Q6V461-F1
#
_entry.id   AF-A0A0Q6V461-F1
#
_cell.length_a   1.000
_cell.length_b   1.000
_cell.length_c   1.000
_cell.angle_alpha   90.00
_cell.angle_beta   90.00
_cell.angle_gamma   90.00
#
_symmetry.space_group_name_H-M   'P 1'
#
loop_
_entity.id
_entity.type
_entity.pdbx_description
1 polymer ?
#
loop_
_entity_poly.entity_id
_entity_poly.type
_entity_poly.pdbx_seq_one_letter_code
_entity_poly.pdbx_strand_id
1 'polypeptide(L)'
;MERRFPPTRAAVDRAATSDARLAVTIVVAAVIGFVALVVLPYAVTGFAPPAGTDVLWRVGGPLAVVLAPLGAGLAAAASLLALLRDGGPGGTTRHLHVAVLVTAATFAAFLVSPAGQSVLGWWQD
;
A
#
# COMPACT_ATOMS: atom_id res chain seq x y z
N MET A 1 34.90 21.11 9.97
CA MET A 1 33.73 21.77 10.60
C MET A 1 32.55 20.80 10.57
N GLU A 2 32.39 20.01 11.62
CA GLU A 2 31.19 19.17 11.79
C GLU A 2 30.02 20.08 12.19
N ARG A 3 29.08 20.31 11.28
CA ARG A 3 27.81 20.96 11.62
C ARG A 3 27.01 19.98 12.48
N ARG A 4 27.16 20.05 13.80
CA ARG A 4 26.25 19.38 14.74
C ARG A 4 24.89 20.03 14.61
N PHE A 5 23.98 19.35 13.91
CA PHE A 5 22.58 19.76 13.89
C PHE A 5 22.00 19.68 15.31
N PRO A 6 21.11 20.61 15.70
CA PRO A 6 20.45 20.55 17.00
C PRO A 6 19.73 19.20 17.14
N PRO A 7 19.74 18.57 18.33
CA PRO A 7 19.23 17.21 18.55
C PRO A 7 17.76 17.02 18.13
N THR A 8 16.99 18.10 18.12
CA THR A 8 15.60 18.15 17.65
C THR A 8 15.45 17.88 16.16
N ARG A 9 16.34 18.39 15.29
CA ARG A 9 16.24 18.16 13.84
C ARG A 9 16.51 16.70 13.48
N ALA A 10 17.53 16.10 14.10
CA ALA A 10 17.87 14.69 13.88
C ALA A 10 16.78 13.70 14.36
N ALA A 11 15.99 14.08 15.35
CA ALA A 11 14.84 13.29 15.81
C ALA A 11 13.66 13.40 14.82
N VAL A 12 13.37 14.60 14.32
CA VAL A 12 12.32 14.84 13.31
C VAL A 12 12.63 14.10 12.00
N ASP A 13 13.88 14.11 11.55
CA ASP A 13 14.29 13.41 10.32
C ASP A 13 14.14 11.88 10.45
N ARG A 14 14.44 11.32 11.63
CA ARG A 14 14.24 9.89 11.93
C ARG A 14 12.76 9.52 11.97
N ALA A 15 11.93 10.34 12.59
CA ALA A 15 10.48 10.13 12.63
C ALA A 15 9.89 10.15 11.21
N ALA A 16 10.21 11.16 10.39
CA ALA A 16 9.75 11.25 9.01
C ALA A 16 10.20 10.06 8.14
N THR A 17 11.42 9.56 8.36
CA THR A 17 11.92 8.37 7.66
C THR A 17 11.19 7.10 8.11
N SER A 18 10.88 6.97 9.41
CA SER A 18 10.09 5.87 9.94
C SER A 18 8.67 5.87 9.36
N ASP A 19 8.04 7.04 9.29
CA ASP A 19 6.70 7.21 8.71
C ASP A 19 6.67 6.84 7.23
N ALA A 20 7.68 7.27 6.46
CA ALA A 20 7.82 6.90 5.06
C ALA A 20 7.97 5.39 4.87
N ARG A 21 8.77 4.72 5.71
CA ARG A 21 8.92 3.25 5.68
C ARG A 21 7.66 2.51 6.08
N LEU A 22 6.92 3.05 7.06
CA LEU A 22 5.62 2.51 7.45
C LEU A 22 4.62 2.63 6.29
N ALA A 23 4.55 3.79 5.65
CA ALA A 23 3.68 4.01 4.49
C ALA A 23 4.01 3.04 3.34
N VAL A 24 5.30 2.83 3.03
CA VAL A 24 5.74 1.82 2.05
C VAL A 24 5.26 0.42 2.46
N THR A 25 5.50 0.03 3.70
CA THR A 25 5.09 -1.29 4.20
C THR A 25 3.58 -1.49 4.08
N ILE A 26 2.78 -0.48 4.43
CA ILE A 26 1.31 -0.53 4.33
C ILE A 26 0.87 -0.74 2.88
N VAL A 27 1.39 0.07 1.95
CA VAL A 27 0.99 -0.05 0.53
C VAL A 27 1.42 -1.38 -0.06
N VAL A 28 2.65 -1.82 0.21
CA VAL A 28 3.16 -3.10 -0.28
C VAL A 28 2.35 -4.26 0.29
N ALA A 29 2.05 -4.25 1.59
CA ALA A 29 1.23 -5.29 2.22
C ALA A 29 -0.20 -5.30 1.68
N ALA A 30 -0.80 -4.13 1.45
CA ALA A 30 -2.12 -4.01 0.83
C ALA A 30 -2.14 -4.61 -0.58
N VAL A 31 -1.18 -4.25 -1.42
CA VAL A 31 -1.08 -4.77 -2.80
C VAL A 31 -0.83 -6.27 -2.80
N ILE A 32 0.13 -6.77 -2.01
CA ILE A 32 0.44 -8.20 -1.94
C ILE A 32 -0.76 -8.99 -1.41
N GLY A 33 -1.42 -8.51 -0.35
CA GLY A 33 -2.61 -9.15 0.21
C GLY A 33 -3.75 -9.23 -0.80
N PHE A 34 -4.01 -8.13 -1.52
CA PHE A 34 -5.01 -8.10 -2.58
C PHE A 34 -4.66 -9.07 -3.72
N VAL A 35 -3.41 -9.09 -4.17
CA VAL A 35 -2.97 -10.03 -5.21
C VAL A 35 -3.13 -11.47 -4.76
N ALA A 36 -2.67 -11.81 -3.56
CA ALA A 36 -2.70 -13.19 -3.05
C ALA A 36 -4.12 -13.71 -2.80
N LEU A 37 -5.02 -12.87 -2.29
CA LEU A 37 -6.35 -13.28 -1.85
C LEU A 37 -7.46 -13.01 -2.88
N VAL A 38 -7.22 -12.14 -3.86
CA VAL A 38 -8.24 -11.72 -4.83
C VAL A 38 -7.81 -12.02 -6.27
N VAL A 39 -6.64 -11.51 -6.70
CA VAL A 39 -6.21 -11.64 -8.10
C VAL A 39 -5.75 -13.06 -8.44
N LEU A 40 -4.95 -13.69 -7.58
CA LEU A 40 -4.39 -15.01 -7.83
C LEU A 40 -5.48 -16.09 -7.92
N PRO A 41 -6.47 -16.15 -7.00
CA PRO A 41 -7.58 -17.10 -7.14
C PRO A 41 -8.38 -16.92 -8.42
N TYR A 42 -8.61 -15.68 -8.84
CA TYR A 42 -9.28 -15.37 -10.10
C TYR A 42 -8.47 -15.83 -11.33
N ALA A 43 -7.15 -15.63 -11.32
CA ALA A 43 -6.28 -15.93 -12.45
C ALA A 43 -6.01 -17.44 -12.63
N VAL A 44 -6.22 -18.26 -11.59
CA VAL A 44 -5.98 -19.70 -11.62
C VAL A 44 -7.29 -20.43 -11.87
N THR A 45 -7.44 -20.99 -13.07
CA THR A 45 -8.61 -21.80 -13.42
C THR A 45 -8.76 -22.99 -12.49
N GLY A 46 -9.93 -23.14 -11.85
CA GLY A 46 -10.17 -24.24 -10.92
C GLY A 46 -9.44 -24.10 -9.58
N PHE A 47 -9.11 -22.86 -9.17
CA PHE A 47 -8.50 -22.61 -7.87
C PHE A 47 -9.28 -23.28 -6.75
N ALA A 48 -8.60 -24.17 -6.03
CA ALA A 48 -9.08 -24.78 -4.80
C ALA A 48 -8.13 -24.38 -3.66
N PRO A 49 -8.63 -23.73 -2.60
CA PRO A 49 -7.79 -23.38 -1.47
C PRO A 49 -7.19 -24.65 -0.83
N PRO A 50 -5.95 -24.59 -0.31
CA PRO A 50 -5.38 -25.70 0.46
C PRO A 50 -6.31 -26.12 1.61
N ALA A 51 -6.38 -27.43 1.86
CA ALA A 51 -7.25 -27.98 2.90
C ALA A 51 -7.02 -27.29 4.26
N GLY A 52 -8.10 -26.86 4.91
CA GLY A 52 -8.04 -26.17 6.19
C GLY A 52 -7.78 -24.66 6.11
N THR A 53 -7.68 -24.09 4.90
CA THR A 53 -7.48 -22.65 4.72
C THR A 53 -8.69 -21.91 4.17
N ASP A 54 -9.84 -22.59 4.01
CA ASP A 54 -11.07 -22.02 3.43
C ASP A 54 -11.52 -20.70 4.10
N VAL A 55 -11.34 -20.61 5.42
CA VAL A 55 -11.66 -19.41 6.20
C VAL A 55 -10.82 -18.21 5.78
N LEU A 56 -9.55 -18.41 5.42
CA LEU A 56 -8.68 -17.33 4.97
C LEU A 56 -9.17 -16.71 3.67
N TRP A 57 -9.72 -17.49 2.73
CA TRP A 57 -10.27 -16.94 1.51
C TRP A 57 -11.67 -16.34 1.74
N ARG A 58 -12.54 -17.03 2.48
CA ARG A 58 -13.90 -16.55 2.80
C ARG A 58 -13.92 -15.23 3.57
N VAL A 59 -12.98 -15.02 4.49
CA VAL A 59 -12.91 -13.82 5.34
C VAL A 59 -11.84 -12.85 4.83
N GLY A 60 -10.68 -13.37 4.45
CA GLY A 60 -9.56 -12.54 4.01
C GLY A 60 -9.79 -11.89 2.65
N GLY A 61 -10.51 -12.53 1.73
CA GLY A 61 -10.81 -11.94 0.42
C GLY A 61 -11.70 -10.70 0.48
N PRO A 62 -12.88 -10.72 1.14
CA PRO A 62 -13.71 -9.52 1.30
C PRO A 62 -12.98 -8.42 2.07
N LEU A 63 -12.24 -8.81 3.11
CA LEU A 63 -11.40 -7.87 3.85
C LEU A 63 -10.32 -7.26 2.95
N ALA A 64 -9.67 -8.02 2.07
CA ALA A 64 -8.66 -7.50 1.16
C ALA A 64 -9.29 -6.54 0.13
N VAL A 65 -10.48 -6.86 -0.40
CA VAL A 65 -11.21 -5.98 -1.34
C VAL A 65 -11.50 -4.60 -0.74
N VAL A 66 -11.78 -4.53 0.56
CA VAL A 66 -12.09 -3.25 1.24
C VAL A 66 -10.84 -2.60 1.84
N LEU A 67 -10.06 -3.35 2.61
CA LEU A 67 -8.93 -2.82 3.38
C LEU A 67 -7.72 -2.49 2.51
N ALA A 68 -7.47 -3.21 1.41
CA ALA A 68 -6.31 -2.91 0.59
C ALA A 68 -6.43 -1.55 -0.13
N PRO A 69 -7.54 -1.20 -0.79
CA PRO A 69 -7.72 0.14 -1.37
C PRO A 69 -7.70 1.25 -0.31
N LEU A 70 -8.36 1.03 0.84
CA LEU A 70 -8.38 2.01 1.93
C LEU A 70 -6.98 2.23 2.51
N GLY A 71 -6.23 1.17 2.80
CA GLY A 71 -4.87 1.24 3.32
C GLY A 71 -3.92 1.93 2.35
N ALA A 72 -3.98 1.56 1.07
CA ALA A 72 -3.18 2.20 0.03
C ALA A 72 -3.53 3.69 -0.13
N GLY A 73 -4.82 4.04 -0.13
CA GLY A 73 -5.30 5.41 -0.22
C GLY A 73 -4.88 6.28 0.97
N LEU A 74 -4.99 5.76 2.19
CA LEU A 74 -4.56 6.47 3.40
C LEU A 74 -3.04 6.70 3.43
N ALA A 75 -2.26 5.69 3.07
CA ALA A 75 -0.80 5.81 2.99
C ALA A 75 -0.36 6.81 1.90
N ALA A 76 -1.07 6.83 0.76
CA ALA A 76 -0.88 7.81 -0.30
C ALA A 76 -1.23 9.23 0.17
N ALA A 77 -2.37 9.42 0.83
CA ALA A 77 -2.78 10.71 1.37
C ALA A 77 -1.76 11.24 2.41
N ALA A 78 -1.31 10.39 3.33
CA ALA A 78 -0.28 10.74 4.30
C ALA A 78 1.05 11.13 3.63
N SER A 79 1.45 10.37 2.60
CA SER A 79 2.67 10.67 1.83
C SER A 79 2.56 11.97 1.02
N LEU A 80 1.39 12.26 0.45
CA LEU A 80 1.14 13.52 -0.25
C LEU A 80 1.22 14.70 0.73
N LEU A 81 0.56 14.61 1.88
CA LEU A 81 0.61 15.65 2.91
C LEU A 81 2.04 15.86 3.43
N ALA A 82 2.83 14.80 3.58
CA ALA A 82 4.23 14.89 3.97
C ALA A 82 5.10 15.62 2.93
N LEU A 83 4.79 15.47 1.64
CA LEU A 83 5.49 16.15 0.54
C LEU A 83 5.07 17.62 0.38
N LEU A 84 3.83 17.96 0.74
CA LEU A 84 3.27 19.31 0.59
C LEU A 84 3.63 20.26 1.74
N ARG A 85 4.13 19.76 2.87
CA ARG A 85 4.52 20.59 4.02
C ARG A 85 5.81 21.38 3.74
N ASP A 86 5.83 22.65 4.17
CA ASP A 86 6.99 23.53 4.06
C ASP A 86 8.23 22.93 4.76
N GLY A 87 9.38 22.96 4.06
CA GLY A 87 10.63 22.36 4.55
C GLY A 87 10.77 20.86 4.24
N GLY A 88 10.13 20.39 3.17
CA GLY A 88 9.92 19.00 2.79
C GLY A 88 11.08 18.00 2.98
N PRO A 89 10.76 16.69 2.97
CA PRO A 89 11.67 15.64 3.39
C PRO A 89 12.96 15.61 2.57
N GLY A 90 14.06 15.23 3.23
CA GLY A 90 15.34 15.00 2.58
C GLY A 90 15.24 13.98 1.43
N GLY A 91 16.22 13.98 0.53
CA GLY A 91 16.18 13.26 -0.75
C GLY A 91 15.65 11.83 -0.65
N THR A 92 16.25 10.98 0.19
CA THR A 92 15.83 9.57 0.32
C THR A 92 14.38 9.42 0.80
N THR A 93 13.97 10.19 1.81
CA THR A 93 12.61 10.15 2.38
C THR A 93 11.58 10.65 1.36
N ARG A 94 11.93 11.66 0.57
CA ARG A 94 11.11 12.13 -0.56
C ARG A 94 10.88 11.02 -1.59
N HIS A 95 11.92 10.27 -1.97
CA HIS A 95 11.80 9.15 -2.91
C HIS A 95 10.87 8.06 -2.39
N LEU A 96 10.90 7.75 -1.09
CA LEU A 96 9.98 6.78 -0.47
C LEU A 96 8.52 7.23 -0.58
N HIS A 97 8.21 8.49 -0.25
CA HIS A 97 6.85 9.02 -0.40
C HIS A 97 6.38 9.04 -1.87
N VAL A 98 7.27 9.37 -2.81
CA VAL A 98 6.96 9.29 -4.24
C VAL A 98 6.68 7.85 -4.66
N ALA A 99 7.47 6.88 -4.19
CA ALA A 99 7.24 5.46 -4.48
C ALA A 99 5.87 4.99 -3.95
N VAL A 100 5.48 5.43 -2.75
CA VAL A 100 4.14 5.17 -2.19
C VAL A 100 3.05 5.71 -3.12
N LEU A 101 3.18 6.97 -3.56
CA LEU A 101 2.19 7.61 -4.45
C LEU A 101 2.09 6.89 -5.80
N VAL A 102 3.22 6.55 -6.42
CA VAL A 102 3.25 5.82 -7.70
C VAL A 102 2.61 4.44 -7.56
N THR A 103 2.92 3.73 -6.48
CA THR A 103 2.37 2.38 -6.23
C THR A 103 0.86 2.45 -5.99
N ALA A 104 0.39 3.38 -5.16
CA ALA A 104 -1.02 3.57 -4.91
C ALA A 104 -1.79 4.02 -6.17
N ALA A 105 -1.21 4.91 -6.99
CA ALA A 105 -1.81 5.33 -8.25
C ALA A 105 -1.91 4.17 -9.25
N THR A 106 -0.87 3.34 -9.35
CA THR A 106 -0.87 2.15 -10.20
C THR A 106 -1.93 1.15 -9.73
N PHE A 107 -2.04 0.94 -8.42
CA PHE A 107 -3.05 0.07 -7.84
C PHE A 107 -4.46 0.59 -8.08
N ALA A 108 -4.70 1.90 -7.90
CA ALA A 108 -5.98 2.53 -8.20
C ALA A 108 -6.33 2.42 -9.70
N ALA A 109 -5.37 2.64 -10.59
CA ALA A 109 -5.54 2.48 -12.03
C ALA A 109 -5.91 1.03 -12.40
N PHE A 110 -5.29 0.05 -11.75
CA PHE A 110 -5.66 -1.36 -11.90
C PHE A 110 -7.11 -1.60 -11.45
N LEU A 111 -7.52 -1.12 -10.28
CA LEU A 111 -8.87 -1.33 -9.74
C LEU A 111 -9.96 -0.78 -10.68
N VAL A 112 -9.73 0.38 -11.31
CA VAL A 112 -10.71 0.98 -12.26
C VAL A 112 -10.60 0.44 -13.68
N SER A 113 -9.56 -0.35 -14.00
CA SER A 113 -9.41 -0.97 -15.31
C SER A 113 -10.44 -2.09 -15.53
N PRO A 114 -10.75 -2.46 -16.78
CA PRO A 114 -11.63 -3.60 -17.06
C PRO A 114 -11.21 -4.89 -16.37
N ALA A 115 -9.90 -5.17 -16.32
CA ALA A 115 -9.37 -6.36 -15.66
C ALA A 115 -9.60 -6.33 -14.14
N GLY A 116 -9.37 -5.18 -13.49
CA GLY A 116 -9.65 -5.02 -12.06
C GLY A 116 -11.13 -5.15 -11.75
N GLN A 117 -12.00 -4.58 -12.58
CA GLN A 117 -13.45 -4.74 -12.44
C GLN A 117 -13.90 -6.19 -12.61
N SER A 118 -13.32 -6.94 -13.55
CA SER A 118 -13.61 -8.38 -13.69
C SER A 118 -13.19 -9.21 -12.48
N VAL A 119 -12.03 -8.91 -11.88
CA VAL A 119 -11.55 -9.56 -10.65
C VAL A 119 -12.51 -9.28 -9.48
N LEU A 120 -12.93 -8.03 -9.33
CA LEU A 120 -13.85 -7.63 -8.26
C LEU A 120 -15.25 -8.24 -8.46
N GLY A 121 -15.75 -8.27 -9.70
CA GLY A 121 -17.03 -8.90 -10.03
C GLY A 121 -17.03 -10.39 -9.71
N TRP A 122 -15.98 -11.13 -10.12
CA TRP A 122 -15.84 -12.55 -9.78
C TRP A 122 -15.85 -12.83 -8.28
N TRP A 123 -15.30 -11.91 -7.47
CA TRP A 123 -15.30 -12.08 -6.01
C TRP A 123 -16.70 -11.87 -5.40
N GLN A 124 -17.58 -11.15 -6.08
CA GLN A 124 -18.95 -10.86 -5.61
C GLN A 124 -19.98 -11.92 -6.03
N ASP A 125 -19.66 -12.70 -7.07
CA ASP A 125 -20.46 -13.81 -7.62
C ASP A 125 -20.32 -15.10 -6.78
#